data_AF-A0A1I8M6M5-F1
#
_entry.id   AF-A0A1I8M6M5-F1
#
_cell.length_a   1.000
_cell.length_b   1.000
_cell.length_c   1.000
_cell.angle_alpha   90.00
_cell.angle_beta   90.00
_cell.angle_gamma   90.00
#
_symmetry.space_group_name_H-M   'P 1'
#
loop_
_entity.id
_entity.type
_entity.pdbx_description
1 polymer ?
#
loop_
_entity_poly.entity_id
_entity_poly.type
_entity_poly.pdbx_seq_one_letter_code
_entity_poly.pdbx_strand_id
1 'polypeptide(L)'
;RIDLETLKTYPNYDYLADIQEILLEMDESSASEILVLLGEELITSCCTGIIERAFRCLGTELQEFLGSLDGVYDVLKFQEDDDSSDTGFVCAGDGELIFTSERPVIAWLLLGSLKALTRILFNVQVNIKIEPVEGDNRRYRYLFSLAKDGHAREMRVVSKSVEGPVQRSNSTNASDLTMNSSTFCKAFPWHFIMNEDLELVQLGRGFSKLYKPYMAEFGCHATTYFDFKRPKGLTLKFRDIVRRTCTPFLIALKSPPDVQEFTAKGLEIKGQMVHCPESNSLLFMGSPFLDGLDGLTCNGLFISDIPLHDATREVILVGEQARAQDGLRRRMDKLKSSIEEANAAVTKERK
;
A
#
# COMPACT_ATOMS: atom_id res chain seq x y z
N ARG A 1 33.00 21.05 -13.71
CA ARG A 1 32.98 19.57 -13.73
C ARG A 1 32.93 19.14 -12.28
N ILE A 2 31.81 18.57 -11.84
CA ILE A 2 31.72 17.95 -10.51
C ILE A 2 32.41 16.58 -10.62
N ASP A 3 33.27 16.26 -9.66
CA ASP A 3 33.95 14.97 -9.62
C ASP A 3 33.04 13.95 -8.93
N LEU A 4 32.65 12.92 -9.70
CA LEU A 4 31.73 11.87 -9.26
C LEU A 4 32.38 10.90 -8.26
N GLU A 5 33.70 10.87 -8.16
CA GLU A 5 34.39 10.10 -7.13
C GLU A 5 34.24 10.76 -5.75
N THR A 6 34.25 12.10 -5.67
CA THR A 6 34.13 12.81 -4.39
C THR A 6 32.77 12.60 -3.72
N LEU A 7 31.70 12.49 -4.51
CA LEU A 7 30.33 12.19 -4.06
C LEU A 7 30.17 10.80 -3.43
N LYS A 8 31.00 9.81 -3.80
CA LYS A 8 30.97 8.46 -3.22
C LYS A 8 31.58 8.38 -1.82
N THR A 9 32.34 9.41 -1.41
CA THR A 9 33.12 9.39 -0.16
C THR A 9 32.25 9.49 1.09
N TYR A 10 31.03 10.01 0.98
CA TYR A 10 30.12 10.22 2.11
C TYR A 10 28.70 9.68 1.79
N PRO A 11 28.43 8.39 2.04
CA PRO A 11 27.16 7.75 1.65
C PRO A 11 25.91 8.34 2.35
N ASN A 12 26.09 9.08 3.44
CA ASN A 12 25.01 9.66 4.26
C ASN A 12 25.09 11.20 4.37
N TYR A 13 25.75 11.89 3.44
CA TYR A 13 25.82 13.36 3.47
C TYR A 13 24.51 13.97 2.93
N ASP A 14 23.87 14.84 3.70
CA ASP A 14 22.60 15.47 3.33
C ASP A 14 22.82 16.64 2.37
N TYR A 15 23.15 16.31 1.11
CA TYR A 15 23.31 17.31 0.04
C TYR A 15 22.05 18.18 -0.16
N LEU A 16 20.86 17.69 0.23
CA LEU A 16 19.62 18.47 0.17
C LEU A 16 19.54 19.51 1.30
N ALA A 17 20.27 19.36 2.40
CA ALA A 17 20.35 20.35 3.48
C ALA A 17 21.24 21.52 3.06
N ASP A 18 22.42 21.24 2.50
CA ASP A 18 23.30 22.26 1.91
C ASP A 18 22.59 23.05 0.80
N ILE A 19 21.87 22.35 -0.09
CA ILE A 19 21.04 23.00 -1.13
C ILE A 19 19.95 23.86 -0.47
N GLN A 20 19.30 23.38 0.59
CA GLN A 20 18.29 24.16 1.32
C GLN A 20 18.88 25.44 1.95
N GLU A 21 20.06 25.36 2.56
CA GLU A 21 20.74 26.53 3.15
C GLU A 21 21.12 27.56 2.10
N ILE A 22 21.70 27.13 0.97
CA ILE A 22 22.06 28.03 -0.15
C ILE A 22 20.81 28.70 -0.75
N LEU A 23 19.71 27.96 -0.88
CA LEU A 23 18.47 28.48 -1.44
C LEU A 23 17.73 29.45 -0.51
N LEU A 24 17.99 29.44 0.81
CA LEU A 24 17.45 30.42 1.75
C LEU A 24 18.07 31.82 1.58
N GLU A 25 19.23 31.93 0.91
CA GLU A 25 19.83 33.23 0.56
C GLU A 25 19.24 33.85 -0.73
N MET A 26 18.39 33.12 -1.45
CA MET A 26 17.77 33.52 -2.71
C MET A 26 16.32 33.96 -2.52
N ASP A 27 15.70 34.54 -3.57
CA ASP A 27 14.25 34.76 -3.57
C ASP A 27 13.49 33.43 -3.73
N GLU A 28 12.33 33.33 -3.08
CA GLU A 28 11.52 32.10 -3.01
C GLU A 28 11.06 31.59 -4.40
N SER A 29 10.87 32.50 -5.36
CA SER A 29 10.49 32.15 -6.73
C SER A 29 11.64 31.46 -7.47
N SER A 30 12.83 32.07 -7.46
CA SER A 30 14.03 31.45 -8.05
C SER A 30 14.39 30.14 -7.36
N ALA A 31 14.28 30.09 -6.03
CA ALA A 31 14.59 28.90 -5.25
C ALA A 31 13.67 27.71 -5.58
N SER A 32 12.35 27.96 -5.66
CA SER A 32 11.39 26.92 -6.05
C SER A 32 11.55 26.50 -7.52
N GLU A 33 11.87 27.43 -8.43
CA GLU A 33 12.16 27.10 -9.83
C GLU A 33 13.40 26.22 -9.98
N ILE A 34 14.49 26.51 -9.27
CA ILE A 34 15.72 25.68 -9.24
C ILE A 34 15.41 24.26 -8.76
N LEU A 35 14.60 24.10 -7.71
CA LEU A 35 14.23 22.78 -7.19
C LEU A 35 13.34 21.98 -8.15
N VAL A 36 12.43 22.64 -8.87
CA VAL A 36 11.63 22.02 -9.93
C VAL A 36 12.52 21.56 -11.08
N LEU A 37 13.47 22.39 -11.53
CA LEU A 37 14.43 22.01 -12.57
C LEU A 37 15.34 20.85 -12.14
N LEU A 38 15.81 20.87 -10.89
CA LEU A 38 16.61 19.78 -10.30
C LEU A 38 15.83 18.47 -10.23
N GLY A 39 14.53 18.52 -9.89
CA GLY A 39 13.64 17.36 -9.88
C GLY A 39 13.38 16.80 -11.28
N GLU A 40 13.22 17.66 -12.28
CA GLU A 40 13.09 17.22 -13.68
C GLU A 40 14.38 16.55 -14.19
N GLU A 41 15.55 17.11 -13.86
CA GLU A 41 16.84 16.56 -14.25
C GLU A 41 17.15 15.24 -13.53
N LEU A 42 16.83 15.14 -12.23
CA LEU A 42 16.98 13.90 -11.45
C LEU A 42 16.28 12.72 -12.12
N ILE A 43 15.03 12.89 -12.52
CA ILE A 43 14.29 11.84 -13.22
C ILE A 43 14.84 11.62 -14.63
N THR A 44 15.18 12.68 -15.36
CA THR A 44 15.70 12.55 -16.74
C THR A 44 17.05 11.81 -16.79
N SER A 45 17.92 12.04 -15.81
CA SER A 45 19.22 11.37 -15.68
C SER A 45 19.15 9.98 -15.02
N CYS A 46 18.30 9.76 -14.00
CA CYS A 46 18.28 8.52 -13.22
C CYS A 46 17.18 7.52 -13.63
N CYS A 47 16.07 7.95 -14.23
CA CYS A 47 14.95 7.07 -14.59
C CYS A 47 15.21 6.31 -15.90
N THR A 48 16.17 5.39 -15.87
CA THR A 48 16.56 4.56 -17.02
C THR A 48 16.58 3.08 -16.67
N GLY A 49 16.42 2.23 -17.69
CA GLY A 49 16.63 0.78 -17.57
C GLY A 49 15.66 0.08 -16.61
N ILE A 50 16.14 -0.29 -15.42
CA ILE A 50 15.34 -1.00 -14.41
C ILE A 50 14.37 -0.05 -13.70
N ILE A 51 14.79 1.18 -13.41
CA ILE A 51 13.99 2.17 -12.67
C ILE A 51 12.80 2.62 -13.52
N GLU A 52 13.02 2.89 -14.81
CA GLU A 52 11.94 3.22 -15.75
C GLU A 52 10.90 2.10 -15.81
N ARG A 53 11.33 0.84 -15.91
CA ARG A 53 10.42 -0.32 -15.91
C ARG A 53 9.65 -0.44 -14.61
N ALA A 54 10.29 -0.23 -13.46
CA ALA A 54 9.62 -0.26 -12.17
C ALA A 54 8.50 0.79 -12.08
N PHE A 55 8.77 2.03 -12.49
CA PHE A 55 7.75 3.08 -12.53
C PHE A 55 6.64 2.81 -13.57
N ARG A 56 6.95 2.26 -14.75
CA ARG A 56 5.95 1.81 -15.74
C ARG A 56 5.04 0.69 -15.22
N CYS A 57 5.50 -0.13 -14.28
CA CYS A 57 4.68 -1.16 -13.65
C CYS A 57 3.69 -0.64 -12.60
N LEU A 58 3.79 0.62 -12.17
CA LEU A 58 2.88 1.20 -11.16
C LEU A 58 1.52 1.64 -11.73
N GLY A 59 1.41 1.80 -13.06
CA GLY A 59 0.17 2.20 -13.70
C GLY A 59 0.34 2.34 -15.20
N THR A 60 -0.71 2.00 -15.95
CA THR A 60 -0.76 2.23 -17.40
C THR A 60 -1.19 3.66 -17.73
N GLU A 61 -2.00 4.25 -16.86
CA GLU A 61 -2.42 5.65 -16.89
C GLU A 61 -1.94 6.41 -15.63
N LEU A 62 -1.92 7.75 -15.71
CA LEU A 62 -1.48 8.61 -14.61
C LEU A 62 -2.26 8.37 -13.30
N GLN A 63 -3.57 8.16 -13.37
CA GLN A 63 -4.37 7.96 -12.16
C GLN A 63 -4.03 6.63 -11.45
N GLU A 64 -3.79 5.56 -12.22
CA GLU A 64 -3.36 4.26 -11.67
C GLU A 64 -1.98 4.37 -11.01
N PHE A 65 -1.08 5.12 -11.64
CA PHE A 65 0.25 5.41 -11.10
C PHE A 65 0.18 6.18 -9.78
N LEU A 66 -0.60 7.27 -9.72
CA LEU A 66 -0.79 8.06 -8.50
C LEU A 66 -1.42 7.24 -7.37
N GLY A 67 -2.41 6.39 -7.68
CA GLY A 67 -3.02 5.47 -6.72
C GLY A 67 -2.05 4.44 -6.15
N SER A 68 -1.12 3.94 -6.98
CA SER A 68 -0.16 2.89 -6.59
C SER A 68 1.07 3.40 -5.85
N LEU A 69 1.41 4.69 -5.94
CA LEU A 69 2.56 5.28 -5.24
C LEU A 69 2.51 5.06 -3.73
N ASP A 70 1.36 5.27 -3.10
CA ASP A 70 1.14 5.12 -1.66
C ASP A 70 1.38 3.66 -1.22
N GLY A 71 0.76 2.70 -1.89
CA GLY A 71 0.93 1.27 -1.60
C GLY A 71 2.37 0.76 -1.74
N VAL A 72 3.14 1.26 -2.72
CA VAL A 72 4.56 0.92 -2.86
C VAL A 72 5.41 1.63 -1.81
N TYR A 73 5.09 2.89 -1.50
CA TYR A 73 5.81 3.65 -0.48
C TYR A 73 5.62 3.06 0.94
N ASP A 74 4.41 2.61 1.29
CA ASP A 74 4.13 1.88 2.54
C ASP A 74 5.01 0.63 2.66
N VAL A 75 5.17 -0.14 1.56
CA VAL A 75 6.03 -1.34 1.52
C VAL A 75 7.52 -1.01 1.63
N LEU A 76 8.00 0.05 0.98
CA LEU A 76 9.39 0.50 1.11
C LEU A 76 9.67 0.99 2.54
N LYS A 77 8.75 1.75 3.14
CA LYS A 77 8.84 2.14 4.56
C LYS A 77 8.82 0.97 5.52
N PHE A 78 8.15 -0.14 5.21
CA PHE A 78 8.24 -1.34 6.03
C PHE A 78 9.62 -2.02 6.01
N GLN A 79 10.52 -1.66 5.08
CA GLN A 79 11.89 -2.15 5.01
C GLN A 79 12.91 -1.21 5.68
N GLU A 80 12.52 0.03 5.94
CA GLU A 80 13.32 1.03 6.65
C GLU A 80 12.82 1.08 8.10
N ASP A 81 13.65 0.65 9.07
CA ASP A 81 13.30 0.64 10.51
C ASP A 81 13.05 2.06 11.12
N ASP A 82 13.02 3.11 10.29
CA ASP A 82 12.83 4.50 10.67
C ASP A 82 11.33 4.91 10.70
N ASP A 83 10.63 4.46 11.74
CA ASP A 83 9.23 4.79 11.99
C ASP A 83 9.01 6.27 12.43
N SER A 84 10.05 7.12 12.34
CA SER A 84 10.05 8.52 12.83
C SER A 84 9.53 9.56 11.83
N SER A 85 9.67 9.31 10.52
CA SER A 85 9.24 10.27 9.49
C SER A 85 7.76 10.06 9.11
N ASP A 86 6.91 11.09 9.29
CA ASP A 86 5.53 11.10 8.77
C ASP A 86 5.48 11.51 7.28
N THR A 87 6.55 11.27 6.52
CA THR A 87 6.56 11.40 5.07
C THR A 87 5.63 10.36 4.44
N GLY A 88 4.93 10.71 3.36
CA GLY A 88 3.98 9.78 2.74
C GLY A 88 3.20 10.37 1.58
N PHE A 89 2.71 9.50 0.72
CA PHE A 89 1.79 9.83 -0.38
C PHE A 89 0.37 9.45 0.01
N VAL A 90 -0.63 10.20 -0.47
CA VAL A 90 -2.04 9.83 -0.43
C VAL A 90 -2.68 10.28 -1.73
N CYS A 91 -3.16 9.35 -2.55
CA CYS A 91 -4.00 9.68 -3.70
C CYS A 91 -5.43 9.98 -3.18
N ALA A 92 -5.79 11.26 -3.13
CA ALA A 92 -7.00 11.74 -2.48
C ALA A 92 -8.21 11.85 -3.43
N GLY A 93 -7.99 11.65 -4.75
CA GLY A 93 -9.01 11.66 -5.79
C GLY A 93 -8.41 11.65 -7.20
N ASP A 94 -9.26 11.87 -8.20
CA ASP A 94 -8.83 11.98 -9.60
C ASP A 94 -7.92 13.21 -9.80
N GLY A 95 -6.66 12.98 -10.17
CA GLY A 95 -5.66 14.03 -10.35
C GLY A 95 -5.29 14.80 -9.06
N GLU A 96 -5.58 14.26 -7.88
CA GLU A 96 -5.19 14.84 -6.58
C GLU A 96 -4.24 13.90 -5.81
N LEU A 97 -2.99 14.32 -5.67
CA LEU A 97 -2.00 13.68 -4.81
C LEU A 97 -1.70 14.60 -3.62
N ILE A 98 -1.77 14.08 -2.39
CA ILE A 98 -1.26 14.76 -1.20
C ILE A 98 0.06 14.09 -0.82
N PHE A 99 1.10 14.89 -0.59
CA PHE A 99 2.39 14.43 -0.08
C PHE A 99 2.69 15.11 1.25
N THR A 100 2.99 14.33 2.28
CA THR A 100 3.45 14.82 3.57
C THR A 100 4.98 14.86 3.59
N SER A 101 5.57 15.97 4.05
CA SER A 101 7.02 16.13 4.25
C SER A 101 7.32 17.20 5.30
N GLU A 102 8.33 16.95 6.12
CA GLU A 102 8.90 17.96 7.04
C GLU A 102 9.77 19.00 6.32
N ARG A 103 10.27 18.65 5.13
CA ARG A 103 11.19 19.47 4.33
C ARG A 103 10.45 20.03 3.11
N PRO A 104 10.17 21.36 3.05
CA PRO A 104 9.51 21.99 1.91
C PRO A 104 10.30 21.81 0.60
N VAL A 105 11.63 21.71 0.69
CA VAL A 105 12.53 21.46 -0.45
C VAL A 105 12.18 20.18 -1.20
N ILE A 106 11.81 19.11 -0.47
CA ILE A 106 11.41 17.83 -1.08
C ILE A 106 10.09 17.99 -1.85
N ALA A 107 9.19 18.86 -1.41
CA ALA A 107 7.92 19.10 -2.11
C ALA A 107 8.14 19.77 -3.49
N TRP A 108 9.00 20.77 -3.56
CA TRP A 108 9.36 21.40 -4.85
C TRP A 108 10.20 20.47 -5.76
N LEU A 109 11.09 19.66 -5.19
CA LEU A 109 11.83 18.63 -5.92
C LEU A 109 10.89 17.55 -6.50
N LEU A 110 9.89 17.12 -5.72
CA LEU A 110 8.86 16.19 -6.14
C LEU A 110 7.99 16.77 -7.26
N LEU A 111 7.66 18.06 -7.22
CA LEU A 111 6.92 18.74 -8.29
C LEU A 111 7.65 18.62 -9.64
N GLY A 112 8.96 18.85 -9.67
CA GLY A 112 9.80 18.62 -10.84
C GLY A 112 9.83 17.15 -11.27
N SER A 113 10.04 16.26 -10.31
CA SER A 113 10.07 14.82 -10.54
C SER A 113 8.79 14.30 -11.20
N LEU A 114 7.62 14.73 -10.71
CA LEU A 114 6.31 14.36 -11.28
C LEU A 114 6.10 14.91 -12.70
N LYS A 115 6.55 16.13 -13.01
CA LYS A 115 6.54 16.68 -14.39
C LYS A 115 7.39 15.85 -15.35
N ALA A 116 8.59 15.44 -14.94
CA ALA A 116 9.44 14.60 -15.78
C ALA A 116 8.90 13.16 -15.92
N LEU A 117 8.39 12.57 -14.84
CA LEU A 117 7.79 11.22 -14.86
C LEU A 117 6.57 11.16 -15.79
N THR A 118 5.67 12.14 -15.72
CA THR A 118 4.50 12.18 -16.62
C THR A 118 4.86 12.30 -18.10
N ARG A 119 5.89 13.10 -18.41
CA ARG A 119 6.46 13.23 -19.76
C ARG A 119 7.10 11.92 -20.25
N ILE A 120 7.91 11.25 -19.43
CA ILE A 120 8.69 10.05 -19.82
C ILE A 120 7.83 8.77 -19.86
N LEU A 121 6.94 8.59 -18.88
CA LEU A 121 6.16 7.37 -18.73
C LEU A 121 4.92 7.38 -19.63
N PHE A 122 4.13 8.46 -19.57
CA PHE A 122 2.82 8.54 -20.23
C PHE A 122 2.81 9.39 -21.51
N ASN A 123 3.91 10.10 -21.81
CA ASN A 123 3.98 11.06 -22.92
C ASN A 123 2.85 12.12 -22.83
N VAL A 124 2.59 12.59 -21.60
CA VAL A 124 1.59 13.62 -21.29
C VAL A 124 2.27 14.83 -20.68
N GLN A 125 1.96 16.02 -21.18
CA GLN A 125 2.36 17.27 -20.58
C GLN A 125 1.27 17.74 -19.61
N VAL A 126 1.57 17.73 -18.32
CA VAL A 126 0.67 18.19 -17.26
C VAL A 126 1.14 19.52 -16.68
N ASN A 127 0.16 20.38 -16.36
CA ASN A 127 0.35 21.48 -15.45
C ASN A 127 -0.05 21.02 -14.04
N ILE A 128 0.92 21.01 -13.12
CA ILE A 128 0.72 20.59 -11.73
C ILE A 128 0.79 21.84 -10.85
N LYS A 129 -0.30 22.13 -10.13
CA LYS A 129 -0.34 23.20 -9.13
C LYS A 129 -0.07 22.59 -7.75
N ILE A 130 0.82 23.20 -6.97
CA ILE A 130 1.07 22.85 -5.57
C ILE A 130 0.37 23.83 -4.63
N GLU A 131 -0.28 23.32 -3.60
CA GLU A 131 -0.99 24.10 -2.57
C GLU A 131 -0.73 23.48 -1.19
N PRO A 132 -0.46 24.25 -0.13
CA PRO A 132 -0.43 23.71 1.24
C PRO A 132 -1.84 23.30 1.67
N VAL A 133 -1.97 22.22 2.44
CA VAL A 133 -3.27 21.78 2.97
C VAL A 133 -3.62 22.58 4.22
N GLU A 134 -4.83 23.15 4.25
CA GLU A 134 -5.33 23.90 5.41
C GLU A 134 -5.27 23.06 6.68
N GLY A 135 -4.60 23.60 7.71
CA GLY A 135 -4.45 22.96 9.02
C GLY A 135 -3.21 22.07 9.19
N ASP A 136 -2.46 21.76 8.12
CA ASP A 136 -1.18 21.03 8.24
C ASP A 136 -0.15 21.50 7.20
N ASN A 137 0.78 22.37 7.64
CA ASN A 137 1.85 22.93 6.82
C ASN A 137 2.86 21.88 6.31
N ARG A 138 2.82 20.64 6.81
CA ARG A 138 3.65 19.53 6.32
C ARG A 138 3.04 18.84 5.10
N ARG A 139 1.78 19.13 4.75
CA ARG A 139 1.05 18.47 3.66
C ARG A 139 0.91 19.39 2.45
N TYR A 140 1.36 18.88 1.31
CA TYR A 140 1.37 19.55 0.02
C TYR A 140 0.41 18.81 -0.92
N ARG A 141 -0.59 19.52 -1.43
CA ARG A 141 -1.57 19.04 -2.41
C ARG A 141 -1.07 19.37 -3.82
N TYR A 142 -1.02 18.36 -4.68
CA TYR A 142 -0.63 18.44 -6.08
C TYR A 142 -1.88 18.21 -6.91
N LEU A 143 -2.32 19.25 -7.62
CA LEU A 143 -3.48 19.24 -8.50
C LEU A 143 -3.00 19.12 -9.95
N PHE A 144 -3.27 17.97 -10.57
CA PHE A 144 -2.88 17.68 -11.94
C PHE A 144 -3.94 18.20 -12.92
N SER A 145 -3.50 18.93 -13.94
CA SER A 145 -4.34 19.41 -15.04
C SER A 145 -3.60 19.21 -16.37
N LEU A 146 -4.33 18.94 -17.45
CA LEU A 146 -3.70 18.72 -18.76
C LEU A 146 -3.28 20.06 -19.39
N ALA A 147 -2.06 20.13 -19.94
CA ALA A 147 -1.65 21.26 -20.76
C ALA A 147 -2.50 21.28 -22.04
N LYS A 148 -3.17 22.41 -22.30
CA LYS A 148 -4.03 22.59 -23.48
C LYS A 148 -3.21 22.98 -24.71
N ASP A 149 -2.39 22.08 -25.22
CA ASP A 149 -1.64 22.30 -26.45
C ASP A 149 -2.42 21.91 -27.71
N GLY A 150 -2.34 22.74 -28.74
CA GLY A 150 -3.26 22.83 -29.88
C GLY A 150 -3.29 21.66 -30.88
N HIS A 151 -2.74 20.50 -30.53
CA HIS A 151 -2.89 19.27 -31.28
C HIS A 151 -3.62 18.22 -30.46
N ALA A 152 -4.95 18.36 -30.42
CA ALA A 152 -5.87 17.45 -29.74
C ALA A 152 -5.88 16.06 -30.39
N ARG A 153 -4.87 15.24 -30.04
CA ARG A 153 -5.12 13.82 -29.85
C ARG A 153 -5.85 13.72 -28.52
N GLU A 154 -7.17 13.49 -28.55
CA GLU A 154 -8.01 13.38 -27.37
C GLU A 154 -7.65 12.15 -26.51
N MET A 155 -6.51 12.21 -25.82
CA MET A 155 -6.31 11.42 -24.61
C MET A 155 -7.06 12.10 -23.48
N ARG A 156 -8.36 11.79 -23.44
CA ARG A 156 -9.08 11.38 -22.23
C ARG A 156 -8.27 11.45 -20.92
N VAL A 157 -8.08 12.66 -20.39
CA VAL A 157 -8.35 12.85 -18.95
C VAL A 157 -9.85 12.71 -18.84
N VAL A 158 -10.32 11.47 -18.70
CA VAL A 158 -11.74 11.27 -18.46
C VAL A 158 -12.00 11.80 -17.06
N SER A 159 -12.63 12.96 -17.00
CA SER A 159 -13.58 13.26 -15.95
C SER A 159 -14.61 12.14 -15.94
N LYS A 160 -14.32 11.03 -15.25
CA LYS A 160 -15.34 10.07 -14.88
C LYS A 160 -16.14 10.70 -13.75
N SER A 161 -17.02 11.63 -14.13
CA SER A 161 -18.39 11.58 -13.60
C SER A 161 -18.78 10.11 -13.54
N VAL A 162 -19.18 9.62 -12.36
CA VAL A 162 -19.12 8.23 -11.84
C VAL A 162 -19.80 7.17 -12.73
N GLU A 163 -19.25 7.02 -13.92
CA GLU A 163 -19.62 6.16 -15.01
C GLU A 163 -18.27 5.68 -15.57
N GLY A 164 -17.85 4.50 -15.10
CA GLY A 164 -16.79 3.75 -15.77
C GLY A 164 -17.16 3.48 -17.23
N PRO A 165 -16.32 2.77 -18.01
CA PRO A 165 -16.83 2.16 -19.21
C PRO A 165 -17.99 1.25 -18.77
N VAL A 166 -19.21 1.61 -19.13
CA VAL A 166 -20.39 0.77 -18.87
C VAL A 166 -20.21 -0.47 -19.74
N GLN A 167 -19.53 -1.48 -19.20
CA GLN A 167 -19.53 -2.85 -19.72
C GLN A 167 -20.89 -3.48 -19.42
N ARG A 168 -21.93 -2.89 -20.02
CA ARG A 168 -23.09 -3.64 -20.47
C ARG A 168 -22.79 -4.02 -21.93
N SER A 169 -22.56 -5.28 -22.26
CA SER A 169 -23.00 -6.50 -21.56
C SER A 169 -22.00 -7.64 -21.68
N ASN A 170 -21.96 -8.50 -20.67
CA ASN A 170 -21.80 -9.93 -20.88
C ASN A 170 -22.68 -10.74 -19.93
N SER A 171 -23.97 -10.82 -20.25
CA SER A 171 -24.71 -12.08 -20.39
C SER A 171 -26.17 -11.80 -20.79
N THR A 172 -26.82 -12.76 -21.44
CA THR A 172 -28.22 -12.67 -21.90
C THR A 172 -29.08 -13.88 -21.55
N ASN A 173 -28.48 -15.03 -21.18
CA ASN A 173 -29.10 -16.12 -20.42
C ASN A 173 -28.01 -17.08 -19.90
N ALA A 174 -28.11 -17.71 -18.72
CA ALA A 174 -29.16 -17.64 -17.71
C ALA A 174 -28.59 -17.24 -16.31
N SER A 175 -28.25 -15.97 -16.07
CA SER A 175 -28.32 -14.82 -16.99
C SER A 175 -27.22 -13.80 -16.70
N ASP A 176 -27.61 -12.54 -16.52
CA ASP A 176 -26.89 -11.29 -16.32
C ASP A 176 -26.27 -11.09 -14.92
N LEU A 177 -26.36 -12.12 -14.07
CA LEU A 177 -25.45 -12.46 -12.96
C LEU A 177 -24.74 -11.29 -12.25
N THR A 178 -25.45 -10.62 -11.34
CA THR A 178 -24.82 -10.05 -10.14
C THR A 178 -24.63 -11.17 -9.10
N MET A 179 -23.42 -11.30 -8.55
CA MET A 179 -23.11 -12.36 -7.57
C MET A 179 -23.97 -12.21 -6.31
N ASN A 180 -24.62 -13.29 -5.86
CA ASN A 180 -25.41 -13.21 -4.63
C ASN A 180 -24.53 -13.00 -3.39
N SER A 181 -25.06 -12.29 -2.39
CA SER A 181 -24.36 -11.95 -1.15
C SER A 181 -23.79 -13.19 -0.43
N SER A 182 -24.51 -14.32 -0.39
CA SER A 182 -24.05 -15.55 0.28
C SER A 182 -22.85 -16.21 -0.41
N THR A 183 -22.77 -16.15 -1.75
CA THR A 183 -21.59 -16.59 -2.52
C THR A 183 -20.43 -15.63 -2.28
N PHE A 184 -20.67 -14.32 -2.29
CA PHE A 184 -19.65 -13.30 -2.02
C PHE A 184 -19.05 -13.46 -0.61
N CYS A 185 -19.89 -13.59 0.43
CA CYS A 185 -19.46 -13.87 1.81
C CYS A 185 -18.70 -15.20 1.99
N LYS A 186 -18.91 -16.17 1.09
CA LYS A 186 -18.17 -17.45 1.06
C LYS A 186 -16.86 -17.33 0.27
N ALA A 187 -16.85 -16.58 -0.82
CA ALA A 187 -15.69 -16.34 -1.65
C ALA A 187 -14.65 -15.49 -0.92
N PHE A 188 -15.10 -14.44 -0.22
CA PHE A 188 -14.26 -13.51 0.55
C PHE A 188 -14.67 -13.56 2.03
N PRO A 189 -14.06 -14.42 2.86
CA PRO A 189 -14.40 -14.56 4.27
C PRO A 189 -14.04 -13.34 5.11
N TRP A 190 -13.00 -12.60 4.71
CA TRP A 190 -12.37 -11.49 5.41
C TRP A 190 -12.71 -10.15 4.75
N HIS A 191 -14.01 -9.89 4.61
CA HIS A 191 -14.55 -8.64 4.07
C HIS A 191 -15.65 -8.10 4.98
N PHE A 192 -15.88 -6.79 4.97
CA PHE A 192 -17.11 -6.20 5.50
C PHE A 192 -17.61 -5.06 4.61
N ILE A 193 -18.90 -4.75 4.68
CA ILE A 193 -19.49 -3.56 4.07
C ILE A 193 -20.06 -2.70 5.19
N MET A 194 -19.74 -1.41 5.21
CA MET A 194 -20.29 -0.43 6.14
C MET A 194 -20.94 0.78 5.43
N ASN A 195 -21.95 1.36 6.08
CA ASN A 195 -22.65 2.56 5.60
C ASN A 195 -21.88 3.86 5.97
N GLU A 196 -22.49 5.02 5.69
CA GLU A 196 -21.92 6.34 6.00
C GLU A 196 -21.71 6.58 7.51
N ASP A 197 -22.54 5.96 8.36
CA ASP A 197 -22.45 6.01 9.83
C ASP A 197 -21.46 4.97 10.41
N LEU A 198 -20.68 4.29 9.57
CA LEU A 198 -19.73 3.23 9.93
C LEU A 198 -20.36 2.00 10.60
N GLU A 199 -21.65 1.76 10.37
CA GLU A 199 -22.36 0.55 10.79
C GLU A 199 -22.15 -0.59 9.78
N LEU A 200 -21.87 -1.79 10.29
CA LEU A 200 -21.59 -2.99 9.51
C LEU A 200 -22.87 -3.59 8.95
N VAL A 201 -23.10 -3.40 7.65
CA VAL A 201 -24.26 -3.90 6.89
C VAL A 201 -24.06 -5.36 6.44
N GLN A 202 -22.82 -5.74 6.08
CA GLN A 202 -22.47 -7.10 5.65
C GLN A 202 -21.13 -7.54 6.24
N LEU A 203 -21.04 -8.83 6.62
CA LEU A 203 -19.79 -9.48 7.00
C LEU A 203 -19.53 -10.72 6.14
N GLY A 204 -18.28 -10.90 5.73
CA GLY A 204 -17.77 -12.17 5.20
C GLY A 204 -17.81 -13.28 6.23
N ARG A 205 -17.74 -14.54 5.79
CA ARG A 205 -17.94 -15.71 6.65
C ARG A 205 -16.93 -15.80 7.81
N GLY A 206 -15.72 -15.29 7.64
CA GLY A 206 -14.68 -15.24 8.67
C GLY A 206 -15.08 -14.31 9.82
N PHE A 207 -15.31 -13.03 9.53
CA PHE A 207 -15.80 -12.09 10.55
C PHE A 207 -17.17 -12.48 11.12
N SER A 208 -18.07 -13.05 10.30
CA SER A 208 -19.38 -13.50 10.76
C SER A 208 -19.28 -14.62 11.80
N LYS A 209 -18.36 -15.57 11.63
CA LYS A 209 -18.06 -16.62 12.62
C LYS A 209 -17.56 -16.05 13.96
N LEU A 210 -16.80 -14.95 13.91
CA LEU A 210 -16.21 -14.30 15.08
C LEU A 210 -17.19 -13.36 15.82
N TYR A 211 -17.92 -12.52 15.09
CA TYR A 211 -18.63 -11.36 15.67
C TYR A 211 -20.16 -11.47 15.68
N LYS A 212 -20.77 -12.27 14.79
CA LYS A 212 -22.24 -12.35 14.70
C LYS A 212 -22.96 -12.72 16.01
N PRO A 213 -22.40 -13.55 16.93
CA PRO A 213 -23.04 -13.81 18.22
C PRO A 213 -23.22 -12.56 19.10
N TYR A 214 -22.36 -11.55 18.92
CA TYR A 214 -22.26 -10.38 19.80
C TYR A 214 -22.99 -9.14 19.25
N MET A 215 -23.28 -9.11 17.94
CA MET A 215 -23.90 -7.96 17.25
C MET A 215 -25.32 -7.63 17.69
N ALA A 216 -26.05 -8.58 18.28
CA ALA A 216 -27.38 -8.34 18.83
C ALA A 216 -27.35 -7.55 20.15
N GLU A 217 -26.23 -7.56 20.87
CA GLU A 217 -26.07 -6.96 22.19
C GLU A 217 -25.28 -5.64 22.12
N PHE A 218 -24.14 -5.64 21.40
CA PHE A 218 -23.24 -4.48 21.33
C PHE A 218 -23.37 -3.67 20.02
N GLY A 219 -24.43 -3.92 19.25
CA GLY A 219 -24.72 -3.25 17.99
C GLY A 219 -23.76 -3.62 16.85
N CYS A 220 -23.80 -2.85 15.76
CA CYS A 220 -23.07 -3.13 14.52
C CYS A 220 -22.02 -2.08 14.13
N HIS A 221 -21.73 -1.09 14.97
CA HIS A 221 -20.74 -0.05 14.66
C HIS A 221 -19.32 -0.63 14.53
N ALA A 222 -18.60 -0.28 13.47
CA ALA A 222 -17.33 -0.92 13.11
C ALA A 222 -16.26 -0.82 14.21
N THR A 223 -16.17 0.32 14.91
CA THR A 223 -15.13 0.57 15.93
C THR A 223 -15.26 -0.27 17.21
N THR A 224 -16.43 -0.91 17.42
CA THR A 224 -16.66 -1.89 18.49
C THR A 224 -15.85 -3.16 18.26
N TYR A 225 -15.73 -3.59 17.00
CA TYR A 225 -15.09 -4.86 16.61
C TYR A 225 -13.70 -4.68 16.00
N PHE A 226 -13.42 -3.51 15.45
CA PHE A 226 -12.24 -3.24 14.65
C PHE A 226 -11.41 -2.07 15.20
N ASP A 227 -10.09 -2.17 15.06
CA ASP A 227 -9.14 -1.11 15.39
C ASP A 227 -8.29 -0.79 14.15
N PHE A 228 -8.44 0.41 13.61
CA PHE A 228 -7.80 0.82 12.36
C PHE A 228 -6.35 1.26 12.66
N LYS A 229 -5.38 0.37 12.46
CA LYS A 229 -3.96 0.59 12.76
C LYS A 229 -3.25 1.39 11.68
N ARG A 230 -3.51 1.05 10.41
CA ARG A 230 -3.05 1.81 9.24
C ARG A 230 -4.22 2.17 8.33
N PRO A 231 -4.18 3.35 7.68
CA PRO A 231 -3.12 4.36 7.76
C PRO A 231 -3.11 5.18 9.06
N LYS A 232 -1.91 5.53 9.57
CA LYS A 232 -1.73 6.33 10.79
C LYS A 232 -2.46 7.69 10.68
N GLY A 233 -2.95 8.22 11.81
CA GLY A 233 -3.64 9.52 11.87
C GLY A 233 -4.97 9.63 11.11
N LEU A 234 -5.56 8.50 10.71
CA LEU A 234 -6.89 8.48 10.07
C LEU A 234 -7.98 8.87 11.08
N THR A 235 -8.76 9.90 10.74
CA THR A 235 -10.01 10.18 11.45
C THR A 235 -11.08 9.19 11.00
N LEU A 236 -11.75 8.52 11.94
CA LEU A 236 -12.78 7.53 11.64
C LEU A 236 -14.11 8.22 11.29
N LYS A 237 -14.16 8.76 10.08
CA LYS A 237 -15.33 9.31 9.40
C LYS A 237 -15.34 8.79 7.97
N PHE A 238 -16.52 8.44 7.44
CA PHE A 238 -16.68 7.88 6.10
C PHE A 238 -15.91 8.66 5.02
N ARG A 239 -16.06 9.99 4.97
CA ARG A 239 -15.40 10.87 3.99
C ARG A 239 -13.87 10.84 4.06
N ASP A 240 -13.30 10.64 5.23
CA ASP A 240 -11.84 10.59 5.42
C ASP A 240 -11.27 9.20 5.08
N ILE A 241 -12.08 8.14 5.22
CA ILE A 241 -11.76 6.79 4.74
C ILE A 241 -11.83 6.73 3.20
N VAL A 242 -12.86 7.32 2.58
CA VAL A 242 -13.00 7.41 1.11
C VAL A 242 -11.77 8.06 0.46
N ARG A 243 -11.25 9.14 1.06
CA ARG A 243 -10.03 9.85 0.63
C ARG A 243 -8.73 9.06 0.77
N ARG A 244 -8.75 7.90 1.44
CA ARG A 244 -7.60 7.01 1.62
C ARG A 244 -7.82 5.62 1.02
N THR A 245 -8.79 5.46 0.10
CA THR A 245 -9.10 4.17 -0.55
C THR A 245 -7.93 3.58 -1.35
N CYS A 246 -7.00 4.41 -1.85
CA CYS A 246 -5.76 3.97 -2.48
C CYS A 246 -4.68 3.50 -1.48
N THR A 247 -4.83 3.81 -0.19
CA THR A 247 -3.90 3.43 0.87
C THR A 247 -4.21 2.01 1.38
N PRO A 248 -3.21 1.14 1.60
CA PRO A 248 -3.46 -0.15 2.26
C PRO A 248 -3.91 0.05 3.71
N PHE A 249 -4.95 -0.66 4.11
CA PHE A 249 -5.48 -0.67 5.47
C PHE A 249 -4.95 -1.87 6.25
N LEU A 250 -4.64 -1.63 7.52
CA LEU A 250 -4.34 -2.68 8.50
C LEU A 250 -5.34 -2.53 9.66
N ILE A 251 -6.16 -3.55 9.86
CA ILE A 251 -7.24 -3.54 10.85
C ILE A 251 -7.00 -4.66 11.85
N ALA A 252 -6.80 -4.31 13.11
CA ALA A 252 -6.68 -5.27 14.21
C ALA A 252 -8.06 -5.61 14.79
N LEU A 253 -8.24 -6.86 15.17
CA LEU A 253 -9.48 -7.38 15.73
C LEU A 253 -9.57 -7.09 17.23
N LYS A 254 -10.65 -6.42 17.66
CA LYS A 254 -10.99 -6.22 19.07
C LYS A 254 -11.73 -7.44 19.62
N SER A 255 -11.55 -7.69 20.91
CA SER A 255 -12.49 -8.47 21.70
C SER A 255 -13.81 -7.70 21.80
N PRO A 256 -14.99 -8.34 21.62
CA PRO A 256 -16.27 -7.73 21.96
C PRO A 256 -16.28 -7.24 23.42
N PRO A 257 -17.13 -6.26 23.77
CA PRO A 257 -17.32 -5.86 25.16
C PRO A 257 -17.67 -7.08 26.05
N ASP A 258 -17.21 -7.02 27.29
CA ASP A 258 -17.40 -8.05 28.33
C ASP A 258 -16.87 -9.49 28.02
N VAL A 259 -16.22 -9.70 26.88
CA VAL A 259 -15.54 -10.96 26.53
C VAL A 259 -14.04 -10.89 26.89
N GLN A 260 -13.66 -11.58 27.98
CA GLN A 260 -12.26 -11.60 28.46
C GLN A 260 -11.35 -12.47 27.58
N GLU A 261 -11.80 -13.67 27.19
CA GLU A 261 -11.06 -14.59 26.33
C GLU A 261 -11.64 -14.58 24.91
N PHE A 262 -10.94 -13.90 23.98
CA PHE A 262 -11.27 -13.89 22.56
C PHE A 262 -10.01 -14.26 21.76
N THR A 263 -9.96 -15.48 21.22
CA THR A 263 -8.75 -16.06 20.61
C THR A 263 -8.22 -15.25 19.41
N ALA A 264 -9.10 -14.55 18.69
CA ALA A 264 -8.73 -13.71 17.56
C ALA A 264 -8.40 -12.25 17.96
N LYS A 265 -8.27 -11.93 19.26
CA LYS A 265 -7.95 -10.58 19.74
C LYS A 265 -6.53 -10.19 19.31
N GLY A 266 -6.41 -9.05 18.64
CA GLY A 266 -5.14 -8.56 18.11
C GLY A 266 -4.71 -9.19 16.79
N LEU A 267 -5.48 -10.14 16.24
CA LEU A 267 -5.29 -10.58 14.86
C LEU A 267 -5.41 -9.38 13.92
N GLU A 268 -4.45 -9.20 13.03
CA GLU A 268 -4.48 -8.13 12.04
C GLU A 268 -4.94 -8.65 10.68
N ILE A 269 -5.75 -7.85 9.99
CA ILE A 269 -6.21 -8.11 8.62
C ILE A 269 -5.67 -6.99 7.74
N LYS A 270 -4.83 -7.31 6.76
CA LYS A 270 -4.32 -6.36 5.77
C LYS A 270 -5.25 -6.38 4.56
N GLY A 271 -5.64 -5.22 4.05
CA GLY A 271 -6.61 -5.13 2.95
C GLY A 271 -6.72 -3.74 2.35
N GLN A 272 -7.75 -3.56 1.53
CA GLN A 272 -8.09 -2.29 0.87
C GLN A 272 -9.53 -1.88 1.18
N MET A 273 -9.77 -0.58 1.15
CA MET A 273 -11.11 0.01 1.18
C MET A 273 -11.55 0.35 -0.24
N VAL A 274 -12.73 -0.10 -0.63
CA VAL A 274 -13.35 0.21 -1.92
C VAL A 274 -14.63 1.00 -1.64
N HIS A 275 -14.74 2.19 -2.22
CA HIS A 275 -15.97 2.96 -2.18
C HIS A 275 -16.96 2.43 -3.23
N CYS A 276 -18.17 2.07 -2.79
CA CYS A 276 -19.27 1.60 -3.63
C CYS A 276 -20.27 2.77 -3.80
N PRO A 277 -20.14 3.60 -4.85
CA PRO A 277 -20.97 4.79 -5.03
C PRO A 277 -22.46 4.46 -5.24
N GLU A 278 -22.78 3.26 -5.74
CA GLU A 278 -24.16 2.81 -6.01
C GLU A 278 -24.98 2.63 -4.73
N SER A 279 -24.32 2.35 -3.60
CA SER A 279 -24.95 2.16 -2.29
C SER A 279 -24.44 3.14 -1.22
N ASN A 280 -23.61 4.12 -1.59
CA ASN A 280 -22.90 5.03 -0.67
C ASN A 280 -22.30 4.27 0.53
N SER A 281 -21.50 3.24 0.21
CA SER A 281 -20.95 2.31 1.21
C SER A 281 -19.45 2.11 1.02
N LEU A 282 -18.78 1.62 2.07
CA LEU A 282 -17.38 1.21 2.03
C LEU A 282 -17.29 -0.31 2.18
N LEU A 283 -16.73 -0.98 1.17
CA LEU A 283 -16.36 -2.38 1.19
C LEU A 283 -14.89 -2.51 1.59
N PHE A 284 -14.62 -3.06 2.76
CA PHE A 284 -13.29 -3.56 3.11
C PHE A 284 -13.10 -4.97 2.58
N MET A 285 -12.01 -5.24 1.88
CA MET A 285 -11.56 -6.58 1.51
C MET A 285 -10.10 -6.77 1.91
N GLY A 286 -9.81 -7.84 2.66
CA GLY A 286 -8.45 -8.16 3.09
C GLY A 286 -8.20 -9.64 3.32
N SER A 287 -7.04 -9.94 3.91
CA SER A 287 -6.60 -11.27 4.30
C SER A 287 -5.86 -11.21 5.65
N PRO A 288 -5.87 -12.27 6.47
CA PRO A 288 -5.14 -12.31 7.75
C PRO A 288 -3.64 -12.07 7.56
N PHE A 289 -3.10 -11.09 8.27
CA PHE A 289 -1.68 -10.73 8.23
C PHE A 289 -0.94 -11.57 9.28
N LEU A 290 -0.28 -12.65 8.83
CA LEU A 290 0.25 -13.71 9.70
C LEU A 290 1.53 -14.36 9.15
N ASP A 291 2.51 -14.59 10.02
CA ASP A 291 3.79 -15.22 9.70
C ASP A 291 3.76 -16.76 9.75
N GLY A 292 2.89 -17.39 8.96
CA GLY A 292 2.86 -18.84 8.77
C GLY A 292 1.74 -19.59 9.51
N LEU A 293 1.87 -20.93 9.59
CA LEU A 293 0.85 -21.79 10.20
C LEU A 293 0.74 -21.62 11.72
N ASP A 294 1.86 -21.40 12.41
CA ASP A 294 1.86 -21.17 13.86
C ASP A 294 0.98 -19.93 14.19
N GLY A 295 1.14 -18.85 13.42
CA GLY A 295 0.32 -17.63 13.52
C GLY A 295 -1.18 -17.88 13.34
N LEU A 296 -1.57 -18.79 12.42
CA LEU A 296 -2.98 -19.19 12.29
C LEU A 296 -3.49 -19.89 13.55
N THR A 297 -2.75 -20.90 14.05
CA THR A 297 -3.17 -21.69 15.21
C THR A 297 -3.25 -20.87 16.50
N CYS A 298 -2.30 -19.96 16.73
CA CYS A 298 -2.30 -19.04 17.88
C CYS A 298 -3.52 -18.11 17.90
N ASN A 299 -4.04 -17.73 16.72
CA ASN A 299 -5.22 -16.88 16.57
C ASN A 299 -6.54 -17.66 16.40
N GLY A 300 -6.53 -18.99 16.57
CA GLY A 300 -7.72 -19.85 16.45
C GLY A 300 -8.24 -19.99 15.01
N LEU A 301 -7.40 -19.69 14.00
CA LEU A 301 -7.73 -19.81 12.59
C LEU A 301 -7.20 -21.11 11.99
N PHE A 302 -7.85 -21.56 10.92
CA PHE A 302 -7.40 -22.69 10.12
C PHE A 302 -7.03 -22.22 8.71
N ILE A 303 -6.13 -22.94 8.03
CA ILE A 303 -5.80 -22.70 6.62
C ILE A 303 -7.02 -22.81 5.68
N SER A 304 -8.10 -23.45 6.12
CA SER A 304 -9.40 -23.49 5.43
C SER A 304 -10.22 -22.21 5.54
N ASP A 305 -9.91 -21.33 6.49
CA ASP A 305 -10.53 -20.01 6.62
C ASP A 305 -9.90 -18.98 5.65
N ILE A 306 -8.79 -19.33 4.96
CA ILE A 306 -8.21 -18.54 3.86
C ILE A 306 -8.60 -19.18 2.50
N PRO A 307 -9.19 -18.44 1.54
CA PRO A 307 -9.57 -18.96 0.22
C PRO A 307 -8.41 -19.51 -0.61
N LEU A 308 -8.70 -20.35 -1.60
CA LEU A 308 -7.71 -20.92 -2.53
C LEU A 308 -7.15 -19.90 -3.53
N HIS A 309 -7.88 -18.82 -3.81
CA HIS A 309 -7.45 -17.74 -4.71
C HIS A 309 -6.71 -16.61 -3.99
N ASP A 310 -6.61 -16.68 -2.66
CA ASP A 310 -5.95 -15.68 -1.84
C ASP A 310 -4.46 -16.01 -1.75
N ALA A 311 -3.62 -15.11 -2.26
CA ALA A 311 -2.16 -15.30 -2.34
C ALA A 311 -1.52 -15.54 -0.96
N THR A 312 -2.11 -15.01 0.12
CA THR A 312 -1.64 -15.23 1.50
C THR A 312 -1.55 -16.72 1.84
N ARG A 313 -2.48 -17.53 1.32
CA ARG A 313 -2.49 -18.98 1.52
C ARG A 313 -1.26 -19.65 0.89
N GLU A 314 -0.88 -19.23 -0.31
CA GLU A 314 0.30 -19.76 -1.00
C GLU A 314 1.58 -19.30 -0.31
N VAL A 315 1.68 -18.03 0.05
CA VAL A 315 2.83 -17.46 0.80
C VAL A 315 3.06 -18.21 2.11
N ILE A 316 2.01 -18.48 2.89
CA ILE A 316 2.11 -19.27 4.13
C ILE A 316 2.67 -20.68 3.86
N LEU A 317 2.15 -21.37 2.84
CA LEU A 317 2.58 -22.74 2.52
C LEU A 317 4.01 -22.80 1.95
N VAL A 318 4.42 -21.83 1.14
CA VAL A 318 5.80 -21.68 0.66
C VAL A 318 6.74 -21.39 1.83
N GLY A 319 6.32 -20.55 2.79
CA GLY A 319 7.06 -20.29 4.02
C GLY A 319 7.29 -21.55 4.87
N GLU A 320 6.29 -22.42 5.00
CA GLU A 320 6.47 -23.72 5.67
C GLU A 320 7.36 -24.68 4.88
N GLN A 321 7.23 -24.71 3.55
CA GLN A 321 8.09 -25.54 2.72
C GLN A 321 9.56 -25.12 2.86
N ALA A 322 9.84 -23.82 2.89
CA ALA A 322 11.17 -23.28 3.14
C ALA A 322 11.67 -23.67 4.54
N ARG A 323 10.86 -23.47 5.60
CA ARG A 323 11.19 -23.91 6.98
C ARG A 323 11.51 -25.40 7.07
N ALA A 324 10.72 -26.25 6.40
CA ALA A 324 10.93 -27.69 6.36
C ALA A 324 12.22 -28.08 5.61
N GLN A 325 12.50 -27.43 4.47
CA GLN A 325 13.72 -27.66 3.69
C GLN A 325 14.98 -27.21 4.45
N ASP A 326 14.96 -26.05 5.10
CA ASP A 326 16.06 -25.60 5.97
C ASP A 326 16.25 -26.51 7.19
N GLY A 327 15.14 -26.98 7.77
CA GLY A 327 15.15 -27.98 8.84
C GLY A 327 15.80 -29.30 8.42
N LEU A 328 15.58 -29.74 7.17
CA LEU A 328 16.22 -30.93 6.60
C LEU A 328 17.70 -30.67 6.29
N ARG A 329 18.03 -29.53 5.66
CA ARG A 329 19.40 -29.12 5.35
C ARG A 329 20.29 -29.11 6.59
N ARG A 330 19.83 -28.46 7.67
CA ARG A 330 20.55 -28.43 8.97
C ARG A 330 20.77 -29.83 9.57
N ARG A 331 19.89 -30.81 9.32
CA ARG A 331 20.09 -32.21 9.74
C ARG A 331 21.11 -32.93 8.85
N MET A 332 21.08 -32.68 7.54
CA MET A 332 22.07 -33.22 6.59
C MET A 332 23.48 -32.70 6.90
N ASP A 333 23.63 -31.40 7.17
CA ASP A 333 24.91 -30.79 7.52
C ASP A 333 25.49 -31.37 8.83
N LYS A 334 24.64 -31.55 9.87
CA LYS A 334 25.03 -32.23 11.12
C LYS A 334 25.43 -33.70 10.91
N LEU A 335 24.65 -34.44 10.11
CA LEU A 335 24.94 -35.83 9.80
C LEU A 335 26.26 -35.97 9.02
N LYS A 336 26.50 -35.07 8.07
CA LYS A 336 27.76 -35.01 7.32
C LYS A 336 28.96 -34.76 8.24
N SER A 337 28.89 -33.77 9.16
CA SER A 337 29.95 -33.53 10.16
C SER A 337 30.24 -34.78 10.99
N SER A 338 29.19 -35.43 11.50
CA SER A 338 29.33 -36.66 12.30
C SER A 338 29.95 -37.83 11.52
N ILE A 339 29.62 -37.97 10.23
CA ILE A 339 30.23 -38.97 9.34
C ILE A 339 31.72 -38.63 9.06
N GLU A 340 32.06 -37.37 8.87
CA GLU A 340 33.44 -36.92 8.66
C GLU A 340 34.30 -37.15 9.92
N GLU A 341 33.77 -36.83 11.11
CA GLU A 341 34.39 -37.12 12.41
C GLU A 341 34.58 -38.64 12.64
N ALA A 342 33.57 -39.45 12.35
CA ALA A 342 33.66 -40.91 12.50
C ALA A 342 34.69 -41.52 11.54
N ASN A 343 34.75 -41.05 10.28
CA ASN A 343 35.77 -41.48 9.32
C ASN A 343 37.19 -41.07 9.76
N ALA A 344 37.35 -39.87 10.35
CA ALA A 344 38.61 -39.42 10.92
C ALA A 344 39.06 -40.28 12.12
N ALA A 345 38.12 -40.71 12.97
CA ALA A 345 38.40 -41.64 14.07
C ALA A 345 38.84 -43.03 13.55
N VAL A 346 38.10 -43.63 12.62
CA VAL A 346 38.43 -44.95 12.04
C VAL A 346 39.77 -44.93 11.29
N THR A 347 40.10 -43.83 10.59
CA THR A 347 41.41 -43.70 9.93
C THR A 347 42.57 -43.47 10.91
N LYS A 348 42.29 -42.96 12.11
CA LYS A 348 43.26 -42.87 13.21
C LYS A 348 43.51 -44.23 13.88
N GLU A 349 42.47 -45.05 14.07
CA GLU A 349 42.59 -46.42 14.62
C GLU A 349 43.27 -47.42 13.68
N ARG A 350 43.34 -47.11 12.37
CA ARG A 350 44.02 -47.91 11.35
C ARG A 350 45.51 -47.57 11.18
N LYS A 351 46.06 -46.65 11.98
CA LYS A 351 47.48 -46.26 12.01
C LYS A 351 48.13 -46.69 13.33
#